data_AF-A0A2W6CTM5-F1
#
_entry.id   AF-A0A2W6CTM5-F1
#
_cell.length_a   1.000
_cell.length_b   1.000
_cell.length_c   1.000
_cell.angle_alpha   90.00
_cell.angle_beta   90.00
_cell.angle_gamma   90.00
#
_symmetry.space_group_name_H-M   'P 1'
#
loop_
_entity.id
_entity.type
_entity.pdbx_description
1 polymer ?
#
loop_
_entity_poly.entity_id
_entity_poly.type
_entity_poly.pdbx_seq_one_letter_code
_entity_poly.pdbx_strand_id
1 'polypeptide(L)'
;MGAEKLSISLDSDLAAAVRAAAGEQGVSVSTWLADAAQAQVRQRRLREALDALASEEGELDPAEIDRLITDARRTSRVVIGTKGAA
;
A
#
# COMPACT_ATOMS: atom_id res chain seq x y z
N MET A 1 17.51 -4.68 18.31
CA MET A 1 16.07 -4.37 18.24
C MET A 1 15.32 -5.58 18.77
N GLY A 2 14.44 -5.43 19.75
CA GLY A 2 13.69 -6.56 20.32
C GLY A 2 12.52 -6.93 19.42
N ALA A 3 12.31 -8.22 19.21
CA ALA A 3 11.09 -8.73 18.57
C ALA A 3 10.12 -9.19 19.67
N GLU A 4 8.90 -8.65 19.65
CA GLU A 4 7.82 -9.12 20.51
C GLU A 4 7.13 -10.32 19.86
N LYS A 5 6.91 -11.40 20.61
CA LYS A 5 6.28 -12.61 20.09
C LYS A 5 4.77 -12.48 20.20
N LEU A 6 4.09 -12.55 19.05
CA LEU A 6 2.65 -12.65 18.96
C LEU A 6 2.25 -14.10 18.68
N SER A 7 1.30 -14.63 19.46
CA SER A 7 0.68 -15.93 19.22
C SER A 7 -0.70 -15.70 18.64
N ILE A 8 -0.95 -16.20 17.43
CA ILE A 8 -2.22 -16.02 16.72
C ILE A 8 -2.76 -17.37 16.24
N SER A 9 -4.08 -17.49 16.25
CA SER A 9 -4.81 -18.61 15.67
C SER A 9 -5.46 -18.13 14.37
N LEU A 10 -5.28 -18.90 13.30
CA LEU A 10 -5.89 -18.62 12.01
C LEU A 10 -6.85 -19.77 11.67
N ASP A 11 -7.89 -19.44 10.91
CA ASP A 11 -8.67 -20.43 10.20
C ASP A 11 -7.76 -21.32 9.33
N SER A 12 -8.12 -22.59 9.15
CA SER A 12 -7.28 -23.56 8.44
C SER A 12 -6.99 -23.15 7.01
N ASP A 13 -7.98 -22.60 6.32
CA ASP A 13 -7.89 -22.25 4.91
C ASP A 13 -7.02 -21.00 4.75
N LEU A 14 -7.21 -20.03 5.64
CA LEU A 14 -6.34 -18.85 5.71
C LEU A 14 -4.89 -19.25 6.04
N ALA A 15 -4.68 -20.17 6.98
CA ALA A 15 -3.35 -20.66 7.33
C ALA A 15 -2.66 -21.36 6.16
N ALA A 16 -3.41 -22.10 5.33
CA ALA A 16 -2.89 -22.72 4.11
C ALA A 16 -2.50 -21.66 3.07
N ALA A 17 -3.37 -20.67 2.84
CA ALA A 17 -3.12 -19.56 1.91
C ALA A 17 -1.87 -18.74 2.31
N VAL A 18 -1.73 -18.41 3.59
CA VAL A 18 -0.56 -17.69 4.12
C VAL A 18 0.72 -18.50 3.90
N ARG A 19 0.71 -19.81 4.15
CA ARG A 19 1.87 -20.68 3.90
C ARG A 19 2.25 -20.73 2.43
N ALA A 20 1.27 -20.83 1.54
CA ALA A 20 1.50 -20.81 0.10
C ALA A 20 2.14 -19.48 -0.34
N ALA A 21 1.55 -18.35 0.06
CA ALA A 21 2.05 -17.02 -0.29
C ALA A 21 3.47 -16.76 0.25
N ALA A 22 3.76 -17.19 1.48
CA ALA A 22 5.12 -17.11 2.03
C ALA A 22 6.11 -17.98 1.25
N GLY A 23 5.68 -19.19 0.85
CA GLY A 23 6.47 -20.12 0.04
C GLY A 23 6.77 -19.59 -1.36
N GLU A 24 5.79 -18.99 -2.04
CA GLU A 24 5.95 -18.34 -3.35
C GLU A 24 6.98 -17.21 -3.31
N GLN A 25 7.06 -16.50 -2.18
CA GLN A 25 8.02 -15.41 -1.96
C GLN A 25 9.36 -15.89 -1.36
N GLY A 26 9.49 -17.17 -1.03
CA GLY A 26 10.71 -17.73 -0.44
C GLY A 26 11.02 -17.23 0.98
N VAL A 27 10.01 -16.80 1.74
CA VAL A 27 10.16 -16.26 3.10
C VAL A 27 9.43 -17.10 4.14
N SER A 28 9.76 -16.91 5.42
CA SER A 28 9.02 -17.56 6.51
C SER A 28 7.61 -16.99 6.63
N VAL A 29 6.66 -17.78 7.15
CA VAL A 29 5.29 -17.31 7.46
C VAL A 29 5.29 -16.10 8.39
N SER A 30 6.15 -16.09 9.41
CA SER A 30 6.28 -14.95 10.32
C SER A 30 6.76 -13.69 9.62
N THR A 31 7.72 -13.81 8.70
CA THR A 31 8.21 -12.69 7.90
C THR A 31 7.10 -12.15 7.00
N TRP A 32 6.43 -13.04 6.28
CA TRP A 32 5.33 -12.68 5.40
C TRP A 32 4.19 -11.95 6.14
N LEU A 33 3.79 -12.46 7.31
CA LEU A 33 2.77 -11.83 8.14
C LEU A 33 3.22 -10.46 8.70
N ALA A 34 4.49 -10.33 9.09
CA ALA A 34 5.04 -9.06 9.55
C ALA A 34 5.02 -8.01 8.44
N ASP A 35 5.43 -8.38 7.22
CA ASP A 35 5.45 -7.50 6.06
C ASP A 35 4.03 -7.09 5.64
N ALA A 36 3.09 -8.05 5.62
CA ALA A 36 1.68 -7.78 5.36
C ALA A 36 1.07 -6.83 6.40
N ALA A 37 1.36 -7.05 7.69
CA ALA A 37 0.92 -6.17 8.76
C ALA A 37 1.51 -4.75 8.61
N GLN A 38 2.80 -4.64 8.29
CA GLN A 38 3.44 -3.35 8.05
C GLN A 38 2.82 -2.61 6.86
N ALA A 39 2.54 -3.31 5.76
CA ALA A 39 1.87 -2.76 4.60
C ALA A 39 0.48 -2.22 4.98
N GLN A 40 -0.31 -3.00 5.70
CA GLN A 40 -1.65 -2.61 6.13
C GLN A 40 -1.63 -1.40 7.07
N VAL A 41 -0.71 -1.37 8.04
CA VAL A 41 -0.55 -0.22 8.95
C VAL A 41 -0.17 1.05 8.19
N ARG A 42 0.76 0.94 7.23
CA ARG A 42 1.17 2.08 6.40
C ARG A 42 0.01 2.58 5.53
N GLN A 43 -0.75 1.69 4.90
CA GLN A 43 -1.93 2.05 4.11
C GLN A 43 -2.99 2.73 4.96
N ARG A 44 -3.24 2.23 6.18
CA ARG A 44 -4.17 2.86 7.11
C ARG A 44 -3.74 4.27 7.50
N ARG A 45 -2.48 4.46 7.90
CA ARG A 45 -1.95 5.78 8.25
C ARG A 45 -1.99 6.75 7.09
N LEU A 46 -1.70 6.29 5.87
CA LEU A 46 -1.81 7.11 4.68
C LEU A 46 -3.26 7.56 4.46
N ARG A 47 -4.23 6.65 4.61
CA ARG A 47 -5.65 6.98 4.51
C ARG A 47 -6.05 8.03 5.54
N GLU A 48 -5.70 7.83 6.81
CA GLU A 48 -5.98 8.77 7.89
C GLU A 48 -5.38 10.17 7.60
N ALA A 49 -4.17 10.23 7.06
CA ALA A 49 -3.54 11.49 6.67
C ALA A 49 -4.25 12.17 5.48
N LEU A 50 -4.68 11.39 4.48
CA LEU A 50 -5.43 11.91 3.34
C LEU A 50 -6.83 12.41 3.76
N ASP A 51 -7.50 11.69 4.65
CA ASP A 51 -8.81 12.08 5.18
C ASP A 51 -8.70 13.38 6.00
N ALA A 52 -7.65 13.52 6.82
CA ALA A 52 -7.37 14.75 7.56
C ALA A 52 -7.13 15.93 6.61
N LEU A 53 -6.28 15.75 5.60
CA LEU A 53 -6.01 16.77 4.59
C LEU A 53 -7.28 17.17 3.81
N ALA A 54 -8.09 16.20 3.40
CA ALA A 54 -9.35 16.46 2.71
C ALA A 54 -10.34 17.23 3.59
N SER A 55 -10.35 16.97 4.90
CA SER A 55 -11.17 17.74 5.85
C SER A 55 -10.70 19.18 6.04
N GLU A 56 -9.40 19.45 5.88
CA GLU A 56 -8.83 20.81 5.98
C GLU A 56 -9.07 21.63 4.71
N GLU A 57 -8.86 21.02 3.53
CA GLU A 57 -9.00 21.68 2.22
C GLU A 57 -10.47 21.80 1.79
N GLY A 58 -11.34 20.89 2.25
CA GLY A 58 -12.73 20.80 1.81
C GLY A 58 -12.89 20.07 0.48
N GLU A 59 -14.14 19.96 0.01
CA GLU A 59 -14.42 19.35 -1.29
C GLU A 59 -13.95 20.26 -2.43
N LEU A 60 -13.22 19.66 -3.39
CA LEU A 60 -12.87 20.34 -4.63
C LEU A 60 -14.12 20.51 -5.50
N ASP A 61 -14.39 21.74 -5.94
CA ASP A 61 -15.39 22.00 -6.96
C ASP A 61 -14.99 21.28 -8.27
N PRO A 62 -15.93 20.63 -8.99
CA PRO A 62 -15.70 20.11 -10.33
C PRO A 62 -14.86 21.01 -11.26
N ALA A 63 -15.07 22.34 -11.24
CA ALA A 63 -14.29 23.28 -12.05
C ALA A 63 -12.81 23.36 -11.61
N GLU A 64 -12.54 23.18 -10.32
CA GLU A 64 -11.20 23.11 -9.76
C GLU A 64 -10.50 21.81 -10.12
N ILE A 65 -11.22 20.68 -10.09
CA ILE A 65 -10.71 19.38 -10.54
C ILE A 65 -10.26 19.46 -12.01
N ASP A 66 -11.07 20.03 -12.89
CA ASP A 66 -10.72 20.17 -14.31
C ASP A 66 -9.47 21.03 -14.53
N ARG A 67 -9.32 22.11 -13.74
CA ARG A 67 -8.13 22.96 -13.78
C ARG A 67 -6.89 22.19 -13.30
N LEU A 68 -6.98 21.48 -12.17
CA LEU A 68 -5.88 20.68 -11.61
C LEU A 68 -5.45 19.56 -12.54
N ILE A 69 -6.39 18.86 -13.20
CA ILE A 69 -6.08 17.84 -14.21
C ILE A 69 -5.33 18.46 -15.39
N THR A 70 -5.78 19.63 -15.87
CA THR A 70 -5.13 20.33 -16.99
C THR A 70 -3.69 20.73 -16.63
N ASP A 71 -3.46 21.24 -15.42
CA ASP A 71 -2.14 21.60 -14.92
C ASP A 71 -1.23 20.39 -14.69
N ALA A 72 -1.75 19.30 -14.13
CA ALA A 72 -1.02 18.05 -13.95
C ALA A 72 -0.58 17.47 -15.29
N ARG A 73 -1.44 17.47 -16.31
CA ARG A 73 -1.08 17.02 -17.67
C ARG A 73 0.03 17.85 -18.28
N ARG A 74 -0.02 19.18 -18.12
CA ARG A 74 1.00 20.11 -18.62
C ARG A 74 2.38 19.89 -17.99
N THR A 75 2.40 19.48 -16.73
CA THR A 75 3.64 19.33 -15.94
C THR A 75 4.12 17.87 -15.83
N SER A 76 3.30 16.90 -16.23
CA SER A 76 3.64 15.49 -16.16
C SER A 76 4.84 15.14 -17.03
N ARG A 77 5.86 14.50 -16.42
CA ARG A 77 6.97 13.88 -17.16
C ARG A 77 6.68 12.38 -17.29
N VAL A 78 6.40 11.94 -18.51
CA VAL A 78 6.24 10.52 -18.82
C VAL A 78 7.62 9.87 -18.86
N VAL A 79 7.89 8.96 -17.92
CA VAL A 79 9.07 8.10 -17.96
C VAL A 79 8.70 6.81 -18.69
N ILE A 80 9.11 6.70 -19.96
CA ILE A 80 9.00 5.44 -20.71
C ILE A 80 10.16 4.55 -20.27
N GLY A 81 9.87 3.58 -19.40
CA GLY A 81 10.84 2.56 -19.04
C GLY A 81 11.06 1.60 -20.21
N THR A 82 12.20 1.68 -20.89
CA THR A 82 12.64 0.61 -21.79
C THR A 82 12.99 -0.61 -20.95
N LYS A 83 12.24 -1.70 -21.13
CA LYS A 83 12.51 -3.01 -20.52
C LYS A 83 13.98 -3.38 -20.83
N GLY A 84 14.84 -3.41 -19.81
CA GLY A 84 16.23 -3.82 -19.94
C GLY A 84 16.31 -5.21 -20.55
N ALA A 85 17.16 -5.38 -21.56
CA ALA A 85 17.45 -6.66 -22.19
C ALA A 85 18.01 -7.63 -21.14
N ALA A 86 17.53 -8.87 -21.21
CA ALA A 86 17.87 -10.00 -20.35
C ALA A 86 19.36 -10.36 -20.41
#